data_AF-A0AAN7JDB5-F1
#
_entry.id   AF-A0AAN7JDB5-F1
#
_cell.length_a   1.000
_cell.length_b   1.000
_cell.length_c   1.000
_cell.angle_alpha   90.00
_cell.angle_beta   90.00
_cell.angle_gamma   90.00
#
_symmetry.space_group_name_H-M   'P 1'
#
loop_
_entity.id
_entity.type
_entity.pdbx_description
1 polymer ?
#
loop_
_entity_poly.entity_id
_entity_poly.type
_entity_poly.pdbx_seq_one_letter_code
_entity_poly.pdbx_strand_id
1 'polypeptide(L)'
;MIMKLICAYIFCLLFLVNSAALRKTKSQIFTNSAACKLKLGDLKGALLDTDFAIREGNNNAKALFRQGQAYMALNDIDSAADSFSKALVLEPNDAGIKKELAGARKKVVARREQEKKAYSKMFQ
;
A
#
# COMPACT_ATOMS: atom_id res chain seq x y z
N MET A 1 17.29 44.29 4.41
CA MET A 1 17.61 42.88 4.03
C MET A 1 16.61 41.87 4.56
N ILE A 2 16.25 41.94 5.85
CA ILE A 2 15.35 41.01 6.56
C ILE A 2 13.95 40.87 5.89
N MET A 3 13.37 41.96 5.38
CA MET A 3 12.04 41.94 4.75
C MET A 3 11.98 41.14 3.43
N LYS A 4 13.09 41.08 2.66
CA LYS A 4 13.18 40.25 1.44
C LYS A 4 13.28 38.75 1.78
N LEU A 5 13.97 38.39 2.86
CA LEU A 5 14.05 37.01 3.35
C LEU A 5 12.70 36.53 3.90
N ILE A 6 11.98 37.37 4.64
CA ILE A 6 10.64 37.04 5.15
C ILE A 6 9.66 36.80 4.00
N CYS A 7 9.68 37.66 2.97
CA CYS A 7 8.81 37.52 1.81
C CYS A 7 9.12 36.24 0.99
N ALA A 8 10.40 35.91 0.81
CA ALA A 8 10.82 34.67 0.17
C ALA A 8 10.44 33.42 0.99
N TYR A 9 10.54 33.48 2.32
CA TYR A 9 10.16 32.39 3.22
C TYR A 9 8.64 32.16 3.20
N ILE A 10 7.84 33.23 3.21
CA ILE A 10 6.38 33.17 3.10
C ILE A 10 5.96 32.62 1.73
N PHE A 11 6.60 33.06 0.63
CA PHE A 11 6.31 32.55 -0.72
C PHE A 11 6.69 31.07 -0.86
N CYS A 12 7.84 30.66 -0.31
CA CYS A 12 8.29 29.28 -0.30
C CYS A 12 7.35 28.38 0.53
N LEU A 13 6.94 28.83 1.72
CA LEU A 13 5.95 28.14 2.56
C LEU A 13 4.59 28.02 1.87
N LEU A 14 4.09 29.08 1.23
CA LEU A 14 2.84 29.04 0.44
C LEU A 14 2.93 28.04 -0.72
N PHE A 15 4.06 28.01 -1.44
CA PHE A 15 4.28 27.08 -2.56
C PHE A 15 4.44 25.63 -2.08
N LEU A 16 5.12 25.41 -0.95
CA LEU A 16 5.27 24.09 -0.30
C LEU A 16 3.97 23.55 0.28
N VAL A 17 3.14 24.41 0.90
CA VAL A 17 1.84 24.02 1.47
C VAL A 17 0.85 23.66 0.36
N ASN A 18 0.82 24.44 -0.73
CA ASN A 18 -0.08 24.18 -1.86
C ASN A 18 0.29 22.86 -2.59
N SER A 19 1.57 22.55 -2.68
CA SER A 19 2.04 21.29 -3.26
C SER A 19 1.80 20.07 -2.35
N ALA A 20 1.85 20.21 -1.02
CA ALA A 20 1.54 19.11 -0.10
C ALA A 20 0.05 18.72 -0.12
N ALA A 21 -0.86 19.70 -0.14
CA ALA A 21 -2.30 19.44 -0.26
C ALA A 21 -2.66 18.78 -1.60
N LEU A 22 -2.01 19.22 -2.68
CA LEU A 22 -2.15 18.63 -4.01
C LEU A 22 -1.64 17.18 -4.05
N ARG A 23 -0.50 16.88 -3.43
CA ARG A 23 0.02 15.50 -3.33
C ARG A 23 -0.93 14.59 -2.55
N LYS A 24 -1.48 15.07 -1.43
CA LYS A 24 -2.45 14.30 -0.62
C LYS A 24 -3.72 13.97 -1.42
N THR A 25 -4.28 14.94 -2.15
CA THR A 25 -5.47 14.72 -2.98
C THR A 25 -5.19 13.77 -4.15
N LYS A 26 -4.04 13.90 -4.82
CA LYS A 26 -3.60 12.92 -5.84
C LYS A 26 -3.52 11.50 -5.27
N SER A 27 -2.89 11.33 -4.11
CA SER A 27 -2.81 10.03 -3.44
C SER A 27 -4.19 9.41 -3.18
N GLN A 28 -5.16 10.21 -2.72
CA GLN A 28 -6.53 9.76 -2.50
C GLN A 28 -7.24 9.35 -3.79
N ILE A 29 -7.05 10.11 -4.88
CA ILE A 29 -7.63 9.80 -6.20
C ILE A 29 -7.10 8.46 -6.70
N PHE A 30 -5.79 8.26 -6.69
CA PHE A 30 -5.18 7.00 -7.10
C PHE A 30 -5.60 5.83 -6.21
N THR A 31 -5.74 6.07 -4.91
CA THR A 31 -6.29 5.08 -3.98
C THR A 31 -7.66 4.63 -4.46
N ASN A 32 -8.58 5.58 -4.71
CA ASN A 32 -9.94 5.31 -5.21
C ASN A 32 -9.96 4.61 -6.56
N SER A 33 -9.11 5.03 -7.50
CA SER A 33 -8.93 4.36 -8.78
C SER A 33 -8.52 2.89 -8.58
N ALA A 34 -7.55 2.61 -7.69
CA ALA A 34 -7.13 1.24 -7.40
C ALA A 34 -8.29 0.37 -6.86
N ALA A 35 -9.17 0.91 -6.01
CA ALA A 35 -10.34 0.15 -5.54
C ALA A 35 -11.33 -0.16 -6.65
N CYS A 36 -11.55 0.77 -7.59
CA CYS A 36 -12.37 0.51 -8.76
C CYS A 36 -11.75 -0.59 -9.63
N LYS A 37 -10.45 -0.49 -9.93
CA LYS A 37 -9.72 -1.49 -10.73
C LYS A 37 -9.70 -2.87 -10.08
N LEU A 38 -9.55 -2.96 -8.76
CA LEU A 38 -9.70 -4.21 -8.02
C LEU A 38 -11.07 -4.86 -8.23
N LYS A 39 -12.14 -4.07 -8.17
CA LYS A 39 -13.50 -4.56 -8.43
C LYS A 39 -13.71 -4.97 -9.90
N LEU A 40 -13.03 -4.30 -10.83
CA LEU A 40 -13.05 -4.62 -12.26
C LEU A 40 -12.15 -5.80 -12.63
N GLY A 41 -11.34 -6.32 -11.70
CA GLY A 41 -10.39 -7.41 -11.95
C GLY A 41 -9.09 -6.97 -12.64
N ASP A 42 -8.87 -5.68 -12.86
CA ASP A 42 -7.59 -5.15 -13.34
C ASP A 42 -6.59 -5.03 -12.16
N LEU A 43 -6.03 -6.18 -11.80
CA LEU A 43 -5.11 -6.29 -10.66
C LEU A 43 -3.79 -5.56 -10.90
N LYS A 44 -3.28 -5.58 -12.14
CA LYS A 44 -2.02 -4.92 -12.51
C LYS A 44 -2.17 -3.40 -12.51
N GLY A 45 -3.26 -2.89 -13.08
CA GLY A 45 -3.58 -1.47 -13.02
C GLY A 45 -3.86 -0.99 -11.60
N ALA A 46 -4.48 -1.82 -10.75
CA ALA A 46 -4.65 -1.51 -9.34
C ALA A 46 -3.32 -1.38 -8.59
N LEU A 47 -2.35 -2.29 -8.83
CA LEU A 47 -1.01 -2.19 -8.25
C LEU A 47 -0.29 -0.90 -8.65
N LEU A 48 -0.33 -0.58 -9.94
CA LEU A 48 0.27 0.65 -10.47
C LEU A 48 -0.32 1.90 -9.80
N ASP A 49 -1.64 1.97 -9.67
CA ASP A 49 -2.32 3.06 -8.98
C ASP A 49 -1.96 3.12 -7.50
N THR A 50 -1.83 1.98 -6.81
CA THR A 50 -1.40 1.97 -5.42
C THR A 50 0.04 2.45 -5.25
N ASP A 51 0.93 2.11 -6.17
CA ASP A 51 2.32 2.59 -6.15
C ASP A 51 2.38 4.11 -6.32
N PHE A 52 1.60 4.67 -7.25
CA PHE A 52 1.47 6.12 -7.38
C PHE A 52 0.87 6.76 -6.13
N ALA A 53 -0.16 6.13 -5.53
CA ALA A 53 -0.76 6.63 -4.31
C ALA A 53 0.23 6.68 -3.14
N ILE A 54 1.10 5.67 -3.01
CA ILE A 54 2.14 5.59 -1.98
C ILE A 54 3.25 6.62 -2.22
N ARG A 55 3.65 6.84 -3.48
CA ARG A 55 4.66 7.85 -3.83
C ARG A 55 4.19 9.28 -3.54
N GLU A 56 2.93 9.57 -3.82
CA GLU A 56 2.36 10.91 -3.60
C GLU A 56 1.94 11.13 -2.13
N GLY A 57 1.55 10.07 -1.43
CA GLY A 57 1.05 10.14 -0.06
C GLY A 57 1.93 9.40 0.93
N ASN A 58 2.73 10.17 1.69
CA ASN A 58 3.72 9.63 2.63
C ASN A 58 3.15 8.66 3.70
N ASN A 59 1.84 8.69 3.97
CA ASN A 59 1.20 7.90 5.04
C ASN A 59 -0.19 7.37 4.62
N ASN A 60 -0.31 6.79 3.43
CA ASN A 60 -1.60 6.25 2.97
C ASN A 60 -1.76 4.76 3.29
N ALA A 61 -2.23 4.44 4.49
CA ALA A 61 -2.53 3.07 4.93
C ALA A 61 -3.56 2.37 4.02
N LYS A 62 -4.54 3.11 3.52
CA LYS A 62 -5.57 2.59 2.60
C LYS A 62 -4.99 2.17 1.25
N ALA A 63 -3.98 2.88 0.74
CA ALA A 63 -3.30 2.48 -0.50
C ALA A 63 -2.53 1.17 -0.30
N LEU A 64 -1.78 1.03 0.80
CA LEU A 64 -1.07 -0.21 1.15
C LEU A 64 -2.03 -1.38 1.38
N PHE A 65 -3.19 -1.12 1.99
CA PHE A 65 -4.23 -2.13 2.16
C PHE A 65 -4.77 -2.62 0.81
N ARG A 66 -5.08 -1.70 -0.12
CA ARG A 66 -5.53 -2.04 -1.48
C ARG A 66 -4.44 -2.78 -2.27
N GLN A 67 -3.17 -2.41 -2.06
CA GLN A 67 -2.04 -3.09 -2.66
C GLN A 67 -1.94 -4.54 -2.18
N GLY A 68 -2.07 -4.77 -0.87
CA GLY A 68 -2.12 -6.11 -0.30
C GLY A 68 -3.28 -6.95 -0.87
N GLN A 69 -4.46 -6.34 -1.04
CA GLN A 69 -5.60 -7.01 -1.70
C GLN A 69 -5.32 -7.37 -3.16
N ALA A 70 -4.65 -6.49 -3.91
CA ALA A 70 -4.25 -6.76 -5.29
C ALA A 70 -3.26 -7.93 -5.37
N TYR A 71 -2.25 -7.96 -4.50
CA TYR A 71 -1.30 -9.07 -4.42
C TYR A 71 -1.95 -10.39 -4.00
N MET A 72 -2.90 -10.36 -3.06
CA MET A 72 -3.69 -11.54 -2.69
C MET A 72 -4.47 -12.10 -3.88
N ALA A 73 -5.03 -11.22 -4.73
CA ALA A 73 -5.76 -11.62 -5.93
C ALA A 73 -4.82 -12.13 -7.05
N LEU A 74 -3.57 -11.65 -7.10
CA LEU A 74 -2.52 -12.16 -8.00
C LEU A 74 -1.84 -13.44 -7.49
N ASN A 75 -2.28 -13.97 -6.35
CA ASN A 75 -1.70 -15.12 -5.66
C ASN A 75 -0.24 -14.90 -5.18
N ASP A 76 0.22 -13.65 -5.13
CA ASP A 76 1.49 -13.26 -4.52
C ASP A 76 1.28 -12.99 -3.03
N ILE A 77 1.22 -14.07 -2.25
CA ILE A 77 0.85 -14.00 -0.84
C ILE A 77 1.96 -13.39 0.02
N ASP A 78 3.23 -13.54 -0.37
CA ASP A 78 4.35 -12.98 0.38
C ASP A 78 4.34 -11.44 0.28
N SER A 79 4.23 -10.90 -0.94
CA SER A 79 4.13 -9.45 -1.15
C SER A 79 2.87 -8.87 -0.50
N ALA A 80 1.75 -9.61 -0.51
CA ALA A 80 0.54 -9.20 0.17
C ALA A 80 0.72 -9.04 1.68
N ALA A 81 1.36 -10.03 2.33
CA ALA A 81 1.61 -9.98 3.77
C ALA A 81 2.50 -8.80 4.15
N ASP A 82 3.49 -8.47 3.32
CA ASP A 82 4.36 -7.32 3.52
C ASP A 82 3.62 -5.99 3.38
N SER A 83 2.79 -5.83 2.35
CA SER A 83 1.95 -4.63 2.17
C SER A 83 0.97 -4.44 3.34
N PHE A 84 0.33 -5.51 3.82
CA PHE A 84 -0.54 -5.43 4.99
C PHE A 84 0.23 -5.14 6.29
N SER A 85 1.44 -5.66 6.44
CA SER A 85 2.31 -5.36 7.58
C SER A 85 2.66 -3.87 7.63
N LYS A 86 3.04 -3.29 6.48
CA LYS A 86 3.30 -1.85 6.36
C LYS A 86 2.05 -1.02 6.64
N ALA A 87 0.89 -1.45 6.15
CA ALA A 87 -0.38 -0.78 6.43
C ALA A 87 -0.71 -0.78 7.94
N LEU A 88 -0.44 -1.89 8.63
CA LEU A 88 -0.66 -2.03 10.07
C LEU A 88 0.29 -1.16 10.91
N VAL A 89 1.52 -0.91 10.43
CA VAL A 89 2.44 0.03 11.08
C VAL A 89 1.89 1.45 11.05
N LEU A 90 1.21 1.83 9.97
CA LEU A 90 0.59 3.16 9.86
C LEU A 90 -0.72 3.26 10.67
N GLU A 91 -1.56 2.22 10.64
CA GLU A 91 -2.83 2.17 11.36
C GLU A 91 -2.91 0.91 12.25
N PRO A 92 -2.26 0.93 13.43
CA PRO A 92 -2.14 -0.26 14.30
C PRO A 92 -3.46 -0.72 14.93
N ASN A 93 -4.49 0.13 14.89
CA ASN A 93 -5.81 -0.15 15.47
C ASN A 93 -6.84 -0.63 14.44
N ASP A 94 -6.50 -0.70 13.15
CA ASP A 94 -7.44 -1.17 12.14
C ASP A 94 -7.61 -2.70 12.21
N ALA A 95 -8.81 -3.12 12.60
CA ALA A 95 -9.17 -4.54 12.70
C ALA A 95 -9.27 -5.24 11.34
N GLY A 96 -9.63 -4.50 10.28
CA GLY A 96 -9.68 -5.00 8.91
C GLY A 96 -8.28 -5.38 8.41
N ILE A 97 -7.30 -4.50 8.61
CA ILE A 97 -5.90 -4.78 8.23
C ILE A 97 -5.36 -6.00 9.00
N LYS A 98 -5.61 -6.09 10.31
CA LYS A 98 -5.19 -7.25 11.12
C LYS A 98 -5.79 -8.57 10.60
N LYS A 99 -7.08 -8.55 10.23
CA LYS A 99 -7.77 -9.72 9.70
C LYS A 99 -7.18 -10.17 8.37
N GLU A 100 -6.96 -9.24 7.44
CA GLU A 100 -6.36 -9.55 6.13
C GLU A 100 -4.91 -10.04 6.27
N LEU A 101 -4.10 -9.40 7.14
CA LEU A 101 -2.74 -9.85 7.43
C LEU A 101 -2.71 -11.28 7.99
N ALA A 102 -3.60 -11.59 8.93
CA ALA A 102 -3.70 -12.94 9.50
C ALA A 102 -4.12 -13.96 8.42
N GLY A 103 -5.03 -13.59 7.53
CA GLY A 103 -5.43 -14.40 6.38
C GLY A 103 -4.27 -14.67 5.42
N ALA A 104 -3.51 -13.63 5.05
CA ALA A 104 -2.33 -13.75 4.20
C ALA A 104 -1.27 -14.65 4.83
N ARG A 105 -0.91 -14.42 6.10
CA ARG A 105 0.10 -15.23 6.82
C ARG A 105 -0.29 -16.71 6.92
N LYS A 106 -1.56 -17.02 7.17
CA LYS A 106 -2.05 -18.41 7.17
C LYS A 106 -1.82 -19.09 5.82
N LYS A 107 -2.09 -18.40 4.71
CA LYS A 107 -1.84 -18.92 3.37
C LYS A 107 -0.34 -19.11 3.09
N VAL A 108 0.52 -18.20 3.54
CA VAL A 108 1.99 -18.36 3.42
C VAL A 108 2.47 -19.62 4.14
N VAL A 109 2.03 -19.83 5.38
CA VAL A 109 2.41 -21.02 6.17
C VAL A 109 1.91 -22.29 5.49
N ALA A 110 0.65 -22.32 5.06
CA ALA A 110 0.08 -23.46 4.35
C ALA A 110 0.85 -23.79 3.06
N ARG A 111 1.26 -22.78 2.28
CA ARG A 111 2.08 -22.97 1.06
C ARG A 111 3.43 -23.61 1.40
N ARG A 112 4.13 -23.06 2.40
CA ARG A 112 5.44 -23.57 2.85
C ARG A 112 5.35 -25.00 3.39
N GLU A 113 4.28 -25.36 4.08
CA GLU A 113 4.05 -26.72 4.56
C GLU A 113 3.80 -27.70 3.41
N GLN A 114 3.01 -27.30 2.41
CA GLN A 114 2.78 -28.11 1.21
C GLN A 114 4.09 -28.33 0.44
N GLU A 115 4.89 -27.29 0.24
CA GLU A 115 6.21 -27.36 -0.39
C GLU A 115 7.11 -28.35 0.38
N LYS A 116 7.22 -28.23 1.71
CA LYS A 116 8.01 -29.17 2.54
C LYS A 116 7.56 -30.62 2.40
N LYS A 117 6.24 -30.87 2.38
CA LYS A 117 5.68 -32.22 2.19
C LYS A 117 5.98 -32.76 0.79
N ALA A 118 5.91 -31.91 -0.24
CA ALA A 118 6.25 -32.28 -1.61
C ALA A 118 7.73 -32.65 -1.74
N TYR A 119 8.63 -31.84 -1.18
CA TYR A 119 10.06 -32.16 -1.15
C TYR A 119 10.33 -33.47 -0.41
N SER A 120 9.75 -33.66 0.79
CA SER A 120 9.96 -34.90 1.55
C SER A 120 9.50 -36.16 0.82
N LYS A 121 8.46 -36.08 -0.02
CA LYS A 121 7.96 -37.19 -0.84
C LYS A 121 8.82 -37.48 -2.07
N MET A 122 9.58 -36.49 -2.54
CA MET A 122 10.43 -36.60 -3.74
C MET A 122 11.77 -37.28 -3.43
N PHE A 123 12.14 -37.39 -2.15
CA PHE A 123 13.34 -38.07 -1.66
C PHE A 123 13.04 -39.41 -0.93
N GLN A 124 11.78 -39.87 -0.94
CA GLN A 124 11.36 -41.21 -0.50
C GLN A 124 11.21 -42.12 -1.73
#